data_AF-A0A1Q8DPC6-F1
#
_entry.id   AF-A0A1Q8DPC6-F1
#
_cell.length_a   1.000
_cell.length_b   1.000
_cell.length_c   1.000
_cell.angle_alpha   90.00
_cell.angle_beta   90.00
_cell.angle_gamma   90.00
#
_symmetry.space_group_name_H-M   'P 1'
#
loop_
_entity.id
_entity.type
_entity.pdbx_description
1 polymer ?
#
loop_
_entity_poly.entity_id
_entity_poly.type
_entity_poly.pdbx_seq_one_letter_code
_entity_poly.pdbx_strand_id
1 'polypeptide(L)'
;MQPYVVPDSITDIANWFKTAKPEPTNKDVCTQIGCHYEEVYEMDVALYGHEPSHNGEIADWYKGDNISVVNVMQRMDKIELLDALCDQIVTATGVAYMMGFDIEAALKEVIRSNNSKMVKGKFEYDKNGKIQKPDSYSEPDLAPFIKQGE
;
A
#
# COMPACT_ATOMS: atom_id res chain seq x y z
N MET A 1 -26.45 -18.99 -14.20
CA MET A 1 -25.94 -18.05 -13.17
C MET A 1 -24.75 -17.36 -13.80
N GLN A 2 -24.75 -16.03 -13.97
CA GLN A 2 -23.50 -15.36 -14.36
C GLN A 2 -22.47 -15.65 -13.27
N PRO A 3 -21.20 -15.96 -13.61
CA PRO A 3 -20.17 -16.14 -12.61
C PRO A 3 -20.07 -14.85 -11.81
N TYR A 4 -20.39 -14.94 -10.52
CA TYR A 4 -20.14 -13.89 -9.55
C TYR A 4 -18.63 -13.76 -9.42
N VAL A 5 -18.06 -12.72 -10.03
CA VAL A 5 -16.68 -12.34 -9.75
C VAL A 5 -16.71 -11.75 -8.35
N VAL A 6 -16.18 -12.49 -7.38
CA VAL A 6 -15.95 -12.00 -6.02
C VAL A 6 -15.09 -10.73 -6.16
N PRO A 7 -15.48 -9.59 -5.55
CA PRO A 7 -14.63 -8.40 -5.57
C PRO A 7 -13.28 -8.76 -4.95
N ASP A 8 -12.27 -8.80 -5.81
CA ASP A 8 -10.90 -9.11 -5.44
C ASP A 8 -10.23 -7.81 -4.98
N SER A 9 -9.81 -7.80 -3.72
CA SER A 9 -9.19 -6.63 -3.09
C SER A 9 -7.96 -6.15 -3.87
N ILE A 10 -7.19 -7.06 -4.48
CA ILE A 10 -6.03 -6.68 -5.30
C ILE A 10 -6.49 -5.97 -6.57
N THR A 11 -7.51 -6.50 -7.25
CA THR A 11 -8.11 -5.88 -8.43
C THR A 11 -8.67 -4.48 -8.12
N ASP A 12 -9.38 -4.33 -7.00
CA ASP A 12 -9.95 -3.04 -6.58
C ASP A 12 -8.86 -2.02 -6.22
N ILE A 13 -7.80 -2.44 -5.52
CA ILE A 13 -6.64 -1.59 -5.21
C ILE A 13 -5.94 -1.16 -6.52
N ALA A 14 -5.75 -2.07 -7.47
CA ALA A 14 -5.15 -1.75 -8.76
C ALA A 14 -6.00 -0.75 -9.56
N ASN A 15 -7.32 -0.91 -9.56
CA ASN A 15 -8.24 0.03 -10.20
C ASN A 15 -8.22 1.42 -9.53
N TRP A 16 -8.07 1.47 -8.21
CA TRP A 16 -7.92 2.72 -7.48
C TRP A 16 -6.64 3.46 -7.90
N PHE A 17 -5.50 2.77 -7.97
CA PHE A 17 -4.25 3.36 -8.47
C PHE A 17 -4.36 3.79 -9.93
N LYS A 18 -5.02 3.01 -10.78
CA LYS A 18 -5.28 3.40 -12.18
C LYS A 18 -6.11 4.67 -12.28
N THR A 19 -7.03 4.90 -11.34
CA THR A 19 -7.84 6.12 -11.30
C THR A 19 -7.02 7.31 -10.78
N ALA A 20 -6.16 7.10 -9.79
CA ALA A 20 -5.29 8.15 -9.26
C ALA A 20 -4.19 8.54 -10.27
N LYS A 21 -3.44 7.55 -10.75
CA LYS A 21 -2.27 7.71 -11.63
C LYS A 21 -2.49 6.91 -12.92
N PRO A 22 -3.34 7.39 -13.85
CA PRO A 22 -3.62 6.68 -15.10
C PRO A 22 -2.38 6.47 -15.99
N GLU A 23 -1.40 7.38 -15.88
CA GLU A 23 -0.12 7.32 -16.59
C GLU A 23 1.03 7.52 -15.57
N PRO A 24 1.44 6.47 -14.83
CA PRO A 24 2.42 6.60 -13.76
C PRO A 24 3.82 6.94 -14.31
N THR A 25 4.48 7.90 -13.67
CA THR A 25 5.87 8.28 -13.98
C THR A 25 6.88 7.42 -13.22
N ASN A 26 8.15 7.45 -13.63
CA ASN A 26 9.22 6.79 -12.86
C ASN A 26 9.37 7.34 -11.43
N LYS A 27 9.01 8.62 -11.20
CA LYS A 27 8.99 9.19 -9.84
C LYS A 27 7.85 8.59 -9.03
N ASP A 28 6.66 8.39 -9.63
CA ASP A 28 5.54 7.71 -8.96
C ASP A 28 5.92 6.28 -8.57
N VAL A 29 6.66 5.57 -9.43
CA VAL A 29 7.21 4.23 -9.10
C VAL A 29 8.12 4.29 -7.88
N CYS A 30 9.09 5.22 -7.86
CA CYS A 30 9.99 5.37 -6.71
C CYS A 30 9.22 5.72 -5.42
N THR A 31 8.28 6.67 -5.50
CA THR A 31 7.44 7.06 -4.37
C THR A 31 6.63 5.87 -3.87
N GLN A 32 6.05 5.05 -4.75
CA GLN A 32 5.28 3.87 -4.36
C GLN A 32 6.13 2.76 -3.74
N ILE A 33 7.35 2.55 -4.22
CA ILE A 33 8.32 1.66 -3.55
C ILE A 33 8.61 2.17 -2.14
N GLY A 34 8.80 3.48 -1.97
CA GLY A 34 8.99 4.09 -0.67
C GLY A 34 7.78 3.93 0.27
N CYS A 35 6.55 4.11 -0.24
CA CYS A 35 5.33 3.79 0.51
C CYS A 35 5.29 2.31 0.91
N HIS A 36 5.69 1.38 0.04
CA HIS A 36 5.69 -0.04 0.38
C HIS A 36 6.68 -0.38 1.51
N TYR A 37 7.89 0.20 1.49
CA TYR A 37 8.83 0.07 2.61
C TYR A 37 8.31 0.71 3.90
N GLU A 38 7.54 1.80 3.81
CA GLU A 38 6.87 2.44 4.96
C GLU A 38 5.88 1.47 5.62
N GLU A 39 5.10 0.71 4.85
CA GLU A 39 4.18 -0.31 5.41
C GLU A 39 4.94 -1.46 6.11
N VAL A 40 6.08 -1.90 5.56
CA VAL A 40 6.93 -2.91 6.22
C VAL A 40 7.51 -2.36 7.53
N TYR A 41 7.92 -1.09 7.53
CA TYR A 41 8.38 -0.41 8.74
C TYR A 41 7.26 -0.27 9.78
N GLU A 42 6.02 0.07 9.37
CA GLU A 42 4.87 0.13 10.27
C GLU A 42 4.53 -1.25 10.88
N MET A 43 4.69 -2.33 10.11
CA MET A 43 4.58 -3.71 10.63
C MET A 43 5.64 -3.97 11.70
N ASP A 44 6.90 -3.60 11.46
CA ASP A 44 7.98 -3.75 12.45
C ASP A 44 7.64 -2.99 13.75
N VAL A 45 7.19 -1.74 13.64
CA VAL A 45 6.79 -0.94 14.80
C VAL A 45 5.61 -1.59 15.54
N ALA A 46 4.62 -2.15 14.82
CA ALA A 46 3.47 -2.83 15.44
C ALA A 46 3.87 -4.11 16.19
N LEU A 47 4.91 -4.82 15.73
CA LEU A 47 5.40 -6.04 16.37
C LEU A 47 6.29 -5.79 17.60
N TYR A 48 7.13 -4.75 17.54
CA TYR A 48 8.19 -4.55 18.55
C TYR A 48 7.98 -3.30 19.42
N GLY A 49 7.03 -2.42 19.08
CA GLY A 49 6.71 -1.22 19.85
C GLY A 49 7.79 -0.12 19.82
N HIS A 50 8.82 -0.27 18.99
CA HIS A 50 9.87 0.71 18.72
C HIS A 50 10.33 0.56 17.26
N GLU A 51 11.35 1.31 16.84
CA GLU A 51 11.96 1.24 15.51
C GLU A 51 13.12 0.21 15.50
N PRO A 52 12.92 -1.04 15.05
CA PRO A 52 13.99 -2.04 15.01
C PRO A 52 14.72 -2.10 13.66
N SER A 53 14.23 -1.42 12.60
CA SER A 53 14.68 -1.66 11.22
C SER A 53 15.02 -0.38 10.44
N HIS A 54 15.94 -0.51 9.48
CA HIS A 54 16.32 0.56 8.56
C HIS A 54 15.26 0.82 7.46
N ASN A 55 14.10 0.16 7.52
CA ASN A 55 13.07 0.24 6.48
C ASN A 55 12.48 1.66 6.37
N GLY A 56 12.35 2.39 7.49
CA GLY A 56 11.91 3.79 7.50
C GLY A 56 12.86 4.71 6.72
N GLU A 57 14.17 4.58 6.93
CA GLU A 57 15.18 5.35 6.19
C GLU A 57 15.15 5.05 4.69
N ILE A 58 14.97 3.78 4.31
CA ILE A 58 14.84 3.35 2.91
C ILE A 58 13.56 3.93 2.30
N ALA A 59 12.44 3.91 3.02
CA ALA A 59 11.19 4.50 2.59
C ALA A 59 11.35 5.99 2.26
N ASP A 60 11.99 6.74 3.15
CA ASP A 60 12.25 8.17 2.97
C ASP A 60 13.22 8.45 1.83
N TRP A 61 14.23 7.62 1.64
CA TRP A 61 15.16 7.72 0.51
C TRP A 61 14.44 7.60 -0.84
N TYR A 62 13.53 6.63 -0.98
CA TYR A 62 12.73 6.45 -2.21
C TYR A 62 11.72 7.58 -2.45
N LYS A 63 11.10 8.10 -1.38
CA LYS A 63 10.13 9.20 -1.47
C LYS A 63 10.81 10.56 -1.73
N GLY A 64 12.04 10.76 -1.27
CA GLY A 64 12.75 12.03 -1.34
C GLY A 64 13.24 12.46 -2.73
N ASP A 65 13.76 13.68 -2.83
CA ASP A 65 14.27 14.28 -4.07
C ASP A 65 15.73 13.91 -4.40
N ASN A 66 16.42 13.28 -3.46
CA ASN A 66 17.85 12.93 -3.58
C ASN A 66 18.09 11.67 -4.44
N ILE A 67 17.03 10.99 -4.85
CA ILE A 67 17.11 9.75 -5.60
C ILE A 67 17.32 10.01 -7.10
N SER A 68 18.32 9.35 -7.68
CA SER A 68 18.45 9.30 -9.14
C SER A 68 17.45 8.28 -9.70
N VAL A 69 16.23 8.75 -9.97
CA VAL A 69 15.13 7.94 -10.52
C VAL A 69 15.57 7.15 -11.76
N VAL A 70 16.35 7.77 -12.65
CA VAL A 70 16.87 7.09 -13.85
C VAL A 70 17.76 5.90 -13.48
N ASN A 71 18.69 6.09 -12.53
CA ASN A 71 19.60 5.01 -12.11
C ASN A 71 18.85 3.87 -11.42
N VAL A 72 17.84 4.18 -10.60
CA VAL A 72 16.98 3.17 -9.96
C VAL A 72 16.30 2.32 -11.03
N MET A 73 15.62 2.96 -11.97
CA MET A 73 14.85 2.26 -13.01
C MET A 73 15.74 1.44 -13.96
N GLN A 74 17.00 1.84 -14.17
CA GLN A 74 17.95 1.11 -15.00
C GLN A 74 18.57 -0.11 -14.32
N ARG A 75 18.74 -0.08 -13.00
CA ARG A 75 19.38 -1.17 -12.24
C ARG A 75 18.40 -2.20 -11.70
N MET A 76 17.12 -1.86 -11.68
CA MET A 76 16.05 -2.72 -11.17
C MET A 76 15.90 -3.97 -12.03
N ASP A 77 16.06 -5.14 -11.39
CA ASP A 77 15.57 -6.38 -11.97
C ASP A 77 14.04 -6.45 -11.77
N LYS A 78 13.30 -6.34 -12.86
CA LYS A 78 11.84 -6.26 -12.83
C LYS A 78 11.19 -7.61 -12.57
N ILE A 79 11.84 -8.72 -12.92
CA ILE A 79 11.29 -10.06 -12.69
C ILE A 79 11.40 -10.37 -11.21
N GLU A 80 12.59 -10.22 -10.64
CA GLU A 80 12.84 -10.45 -9.22
C GLU A 80 12.03 -9.48 -8.33
N LEU A 81 11.86 -8.21 -8.76
CA LEU A 81 10.99 -7.28 -8.04
C LEU A 81 9.52 -7.73 -8.07
N LEU A 82 9.02 -8.19 -9.22
CA LEU A 82 7.63 -8.65 -9.31
C LEU A 82 7.41 -9.90 -8.45
N ASP A 83 8.36 -10.84 -8.46
CA ASP A 83 8.34 -12.04 -7.62
C ASP A 83 8.28 -11.66 -6.13
N ALA A 84 9.17 -10.77 -5.67
CA ALA A 84 9.17 -10.28 -4.30
C ALA A 84 7.85 -9.57 -3.92
N LEU A 85 7.26 -8.78 -4.81
CA LEU A 85 5.96 -8.14 -4.56
C LEU A 85 4.84 -9.17 -4.41
N CYS A 86 4.83 -10.22 -5.24
CA CYS A 86 3.89 -11.33 -5.10
C CYS A 86 4.08 -12.07 -3.77
N ASP A 87 5.32 -12.39 -3.40
CA ASP A 87 5.65 -13.04 -2.14
C ASP A 87 5.24 -12.21 -0.93
N GLN A 88 5.40 -10.89 -0.99
CA GLN A 88 4.96 -9.99 0.09
C GLN A 88 3.44 -9.99 0.23
N ILE A 89 2.67 -10.02 -0.87
CA ILE A 89 1.21 -10.17 -0.80
C ILE A 89 0.83 -11.51 -0.16
N VAL A 90 1.46 -12.60 -0.60
CA VAL A 90 1.19 -13.96 -0.08
C VAL A 90 1.53 -14.06 1.40
N THR A 91 2.69 -13.55 1.81
CA THR A 91 3.17 -13.63 3.19
C THR A 91 2.40 -12.70 4.12
N ALA A 92 2.07 -11.47 3.71
CA ALA A 92 1.20 -10.59 4.49
C ALA A 92 -0.19 -11.22 4.71
N THR A 93 -0.77 -11.81 3.66
CA THR A 93 -2.02 -12.58 3.75
C THR A 93 -1.88 -13.76 4.71
N GLY A 94 -0.76 -14.49 4.64
CA GLY A 94 -0.45 -15.61 5.51
C GLY A 94 -0.33 -15.21 6.99
N VAL A 95 0.34 -14.10 7.29
CA VAL A 95 0.44 -13.55 8.65
C VAL A 95 -0.96 -13.24 9.20
N ALA A 96 -1.78 -12.51 8.44
CA ALA A 96 -3.14 -12.16 8.86
C ALA A 96 -4.01 -13.41 9.10
N TYR A 97 -3.92 -14.41 8.21
CA TYR A 97 -4.61 -15.69 8.38
C TYR A 97 -4.19 -16.42 9.65
N MET A 98 -2.89 -16.54 9.91
CA MET A 98 -2.36 -17.24 11.09
C MET A 98 -2.68 -16.50 12.40
N MET A 99 -2.86 -15.18 12.35
CA MET A 99 -3.35 -14.37 13.48
C MET A 99 -4.87 -14.40 13.63
N GLY A 100 -5.60 -15.05 12.70
CA GLY A 100 -7.06 -15.15 12.73
C GLY A 100 -7.79 -13.88 12.31
N PHE A 101 -7.12 -12.95 11.61
CA PHE A 101 -7.71 -11.72 11.12
C PHE A 101 -8.57 -11.96 9.87
N ASP A 102 -9.67 -11.21 9.73
CA ASP A 102 -10.45 -11.16 8.50
C ASP A 102 -9.82 -10.17 7.51
N ILE A 103 -8.73 -10.61 6.87
CA ILE A 103 -7.94 -9.77 5.95
C ILE A 103 -8.75 -9.32 4.74
N GLU A 104 -9.69 -10.13 4.26
CA GLU A 104 -10.53 -9.76 3.11
C GLU A 104 -11.49 -8.61 3.46
N ALA A 105 -12.15 -8.66 4.61
CA ALA A 105 -13.02 -7.60 5.07
C ALA A 105 -12.22 -6.34 5.46
N ALA A 106 -11.05 -6.50 6.08
CA ALA A 106 -10.14 -5.40 6.38
C ALA A 106 -9.70 -4.66 5.12
N LEU A 107 -9.31 -5.37 4.06
CA LEU A 107 -8.90 -4.74 2.80
C LEU A 107 -10.06 -3.98 2.14
N LYS A 108 -11.31 -4.48 2.21
CA LYS A 108 -12.50 -3.75 1.73
C LYS A 108 -12.71 -2.44 2.48
N GLU A 109 -12.50 -2.44 3.80
CA GLU A 109 -12.58 -1.22 4.60
C GLU A 109 -11.43 -0.24 4.30
N VAL A 110 -10.22 -0.73 4.08
CA VAL A 110 -9.10 0.08 3.61
C VAL A 110 -9.39 0.70 2.23
N ILE A 111 -10.01 -0.04 1.30
CA ILE A 111 -10.42 0.50 0.00
C ILE A 111 -11.50 1.59 0.19
N ARG A 112 -12.49 1.38 1.07
CA ARG A 112 -13.47 2.43 1.42
C ARG A 112 -12.78 3.69 1.94
N SER A 113 -11.84 3.54 2.87
CA SER A 113 -11.05 4.65 3.40
C SER A 113 -10.23 5.34 2.30
N ASN A 114 -9.55 4.59 1.43
CA ASN A 114 -8.78 5.13 0.31
C ASN A 114 -9.67 5.89 -0.69
N ASN A 115 -10.90 5.43 -0.93
CA ASN A 115 -11.86 6.15 -1.78
C ASN A 115 -12.26 7.51 -1.18
N SER A 116 -12.24 7.67 0.15
CA SER A 116 -12.50 8.98 0.79
C SER A 116 -11.43 10.04 0.53
N LYS A 117 -10.24 9.62 0.05
CA LYS A 117 -9.18 10.54 -0.41
C LYS A 117 -9.52 11.21 -1.74
N MET A 118 -10.49 10.68 -2.50
CA MET A 118 -10.93 11.25 -3.76
C MET A 118 -12.02 12.29 -3.52
N VAL A 119 -11.76 13.56 -3.87
CA VAL A 119 -12.70 14.65 -3.73
C VAL A 119 -13.17 15.10 -5.12
N LYS A 120 -14.48 15.00 -5.38
CA LYS A 120 -15.09 15.38 -6.67
C LYS A 120 -14.40 14.73 -7.89
N GLY A 121 -14.01 13.46 -7.74
CA GLY A 121 -13.34 12.69 -8.80
C GLY A 121 -11.86 13.01 -9.01
N LYS A 122 -11.22 13.72 -8.07
CA LYS A 122 -9.79 14.08 -8.14
C LYS A 122 -9.06 13.69 -6.87
N PHE A 123 -7.76 13.40 -7.03
CA PHE A 123 -6.83 13.21 -5.93
C PHE A 123 -5.89 14.40 -5.83
N GLU A 124 -5.48 14.72 -4.61
CA GLU A 124 -4.42 15.66 -4.33
C GLU A 124 -3.14 14.90 -3.97
N TYR A 125 -1.98 15.52 -4.27
CA TYR A 125 -0.67 14.90 -4.09
C TYR A 125 0.25 15.85 -3.35
N ASP A 126 1.17 15.32 -2.54
CA ASP A 126 2.24 16.14 -1.99
C ASP A 126 3.35 16.42 -3.01
N LYS A 127 4.36 17.16 -2.55
CA LYS A 127 5.57 17.49 -3.31
C LYS A 127 6.31 16.25 -3.85
N ASN A 128 6.15 15.09 -3.22
CA ASN A 128 6.80 13.84 -3.60
C ASN A 128 5.91 12.96 -4.49
N GLY A 129 4.67 13.37 -4.76
CA GLY A 129 3.70 12.65 -5.56
C GLY A 129 2.86 11.61 -4.80
N LYS A 130 2.97 11.52 -3.47
CA LYS A 130 2.15 10.64 -2.62
C LYS A 130 0.75 11.23 -2.48
N ILE A 131 -0.28 10.37 -2.56
CA ILE A 131 -1.68 10.77 -2.44
C ILE A 131 -1.94 11.33 -1.04
N GLN A 132 -2.49 12.54 -0.97
CA GLN A 132 -2.78 13.25 0.28
C GLN A 132 -4.12 12.85 0.88
N LYS A 133 -4.26 13.09 2.19
CA LYS A 133 -5.51 12.94 2.94
C LYS A 133 -6.22 14.31 2.95
N PRO A 134 -7.36 14.50 2.25
CA PRO A 134 -8.14 15.73 2.33
C PRO A 134 -8.89 15.83 3.68
N ASP A 135 -9.50 16.98 3.96
CA ASP A 135 -10.34 17.16 5.17
C ASP A 135 -11.53 16.19 5.22
N SER A 136 -12.01 15.70 4.08
CA SER A 136 -13.10 14.70 3.99
C SER A 136 -12.62 13.26 4.20
N TYR A 137 -11.33 13.05 4.43
CA TYR A 137 -10.75 11.72 4.63
C TYR A 137 -11.36 11.06 5.87
N SER A 138 -11.67 9.77 5.74
CA SER A 138 -12.17 8.93 6.82
C SER A 138 -11.22 7.75 7.00
N GLU A 139 -10.64 7.64 8.19
CA GLU A 139 -9.75 6.53 8.58
C GLU A 139 -10.47 5.18 8.50
N PRO A 140 -9.75 4.08 8.19
CA PRO A 140 -10.33 2.75 8.20
C PRO A 140 -10.56 2.30 9.65
N ASP A 141 -11.73 1.72 9.93
CA ASP A 141 -11.98 1.05 11.20
C ASP A 141 -11.63 -0.44 11.09
N LEU A 142 -10.46 -0.83 11.61
CA LEU A 142 -9.96 -2.20 11.51
C LEU A 142 -10.31 -3.08 12.71
N ALA A 143 -10.83 -2.50 13.80
CA ALA A 143 -11.12 -3.24 15.03
C ALA A 143 -12.08 -4.43 14.82
N PRO A 144 -13.13 -4.35 13.96
CA PRO A 144 -14.04 -5.47 13.73
C PRO A 144 -13.39 -6.70 13.06
N PHE A 145 -12.24 -6.55 12.41
CA PHE A 145 -11.61 -7.62 11.62
C PHE A 145 -10.52 -8.36 12.38
N ILE A 146 -10.20 -7.88 13.57
CA ILE A 146 -9.33 -8.58 14.52
C ILE A 146 -10.25 -9.50 15.31
N LYS A 147 -10.11 -10.82 15.16
CA LYS A 147 -10.76 -11.74 16.10
C LYS A 147 -10.23 -11.43 17.50
N GLN A 148 -11.10 -10.93 18.36
CA GLN A 148 -10.84 -10.95 19.80
C GLN A 148 -10.82 -12.43 20.20
N GLY A 149 -9.64 -12.95 20.55
CA GLY A 149 -9.51 -14.33 21.00
C GLY A 149 -10.38 -14.60 22.22
N GLU A 150 -10.92 -15.82 22.29
CA GLU A 150 -11.34 -16.48 23.53
C GLU A 150 -10.15 -16.64 24.49
#